data_AF-A0A2L2Z0V8-F1
#
_entry.id   AF-A0A2L2Z0V8-F1
#
_cell.length_a   1.000
_cell.length_b   1.000
_cell.length_c   1.000
_cell.angle_alpha   90.00
_cell.angle_beta   90.00
_cell.angle_gamma   90.00
#
_symmetry.space_group_name_H-M   'P 1'
#
loop_
_entity.id
_entity.type
_entity.pdbx_description
1 polymer ?
#
loop_
_entity_poly.entity_id
_entity_poly.type
_entity_poly.pdbx_seq_one_letter_code
_entity_poly.pdbx_strand_id
1 'polypeptide(L)'
;KNNGHLGRRQTNYYERLSSSRVCIERAFGQLKGRFRRLMYFNVERIEYLPLYILGACVLHNICIKQEDFVEATKDPNEPDSQRDEDEEPVTAAHKRDYICGTLP
;
A
#
# COMPACT_ATOMS: atom_id res chain seq x y z
N LYS A 1 0.52 -18.11 -3.54
CA LYS A 1 -0.45 -19.21 -3.24
C LYS A 1 -0.09 -19.76 -1.86
N ASN A 2 -1.04 -20.31 -1.08
CA ASN A 2 -0.72 -20.90 0.23
C ASN A 2 0.01 -22.24 0.02
N ASN A 3 1.25 -22.37 0.50
CA ASN A 3 2.07 -23.59 0.34
C ASN A 3 1.65 -24.76 1.27
N GLY A 4 0.36 -24.88 1.61
CA GLY A 4 -0.17 -26.00 2.42
C GLY A 4 0.25 -26.03 3.91
N HIS A 5 1.18 -25.17 4.34
CA HIS A 5 1.75 -25.16 5.70
C HIS A 5 1.01 -24.26 6.71
N LEU A 6 -0.03 -23.54 6.28
CA LEU A 6 -0.66 -22.50 7.08
C LEU A 6 -1.97 -22.98 7.70
N GLY A 7 -2.09 -22.83 9.02
CA GLY A 7 -3.33 -23.06 9.74
C GLY A 7 -4.43 -22.08 9.33
N ARG A 8 -5.69 -22.42 9.65
CA ARG A 8 -6.87 -21.64 9.26
C ARG A 8 -6.82 -20.17 9.73
N ARG A 9 -6.30 -19.93 10.94
CA ARG A 9 -6.13 -18.57 11.51
C ARG A 9 -5.08 -17.77 10.73
N GLN A 10 -3.95 -18.36 10.41
CA GLN A 10 -2.88 -17.71 9.63
C GLN A 10 -3.33 -17.41 8.20
N THR A 11 -4.06 -18.34 7.58
CA THR A 11 -4.65 -18.13 6.24
C THR A 11 -5.60 -16.93 6.24
N ASN A 12 -6.50 -16.85 7.22
CA ASN A 12 -7.41 -15.71 7.36
C ASN A 12 -6.66 -14.38 7.58
N TYR A 13 -5.61 -14.39 8.42
CA TYR A 13 -4.76 -13.22 8.61
C TYR A 13 -4.15 -12.76 7.28
N TYR A 14 -3.61 -13.67 6.48
CA TYR A 14 -3.01 -13.31 5.19
C TYR A 14 -4.00 -12.77 4.18
N GLU A 15 -5.17 -13.39 4.08
CA GLU A 15 -6.21 -12.90 3.18
C GLU A 15 -6.62 -11.48 3.55
N ARG A 16 -6.80 -11.19 4.85
CA ARG A 16 -7.11 -9.86 5.36
C ARG A 16 -5.96 -8.87 5.14
N LEU A 17 -4.72 -9.29 5.39
CA LEU A 17 -3.54 -8.45 5.18
C LEU A 17 -3.36 -8.11 3.70
N SER A 18 -3.46 -9.12 2.83
CA SER A 18 -3.31 -8.97 1.39
C SER A 18 -4.41 -8.08 0.79
N SER A 19 -5.68 -8.32 1.17
CA SER A 19 -6.79 -7.46 0.73
C SER A 19 -6.63 -6.01 1.20
N SER A 20 -6.19 -5.80 2.44
CA SER A 20 -5.91 -4.45 2.97
C SER A 20 -4.77 -3.78 2.20
N ARG A 21 -3.69 -4.51 1.91
CA ARG A 21 -2.55 -4.03 1.14
C ARG A 21 -2.96 -3.59 -0.27
N VAL A 22 -3.79 -4.38 -0.96
CA VAL A 22 -4.32 -4.02 -2.28
C VAL A 22 -5.11 -2.71 -2.23
N CYS A 23 -5.92 -2.49 -1.19
CA CYS A 23 -6.66 -1.23 -1.04
C CYS A 23 -5.71 -0.04 -0.87
N ILE A 24 -4.70 -0.18 -0.01
CA ILE A 24 -3.70 0.86 0.26
C ILE A 24 -2.86 1.16 -0.99
N GLU A 25 -2.39 0.13 -1.69
CA GLU A 25 -1.60 0.29 -2.91
C GLU A 25 -2.40 1.00 -4.00
N ARG A 26 -3.68 0.66 -4.18
CA ARG A 26 -4.57 1.36 -5.11
C ARG A 26 -4.77 2.83 -4.73
N ALA A 27 -5.00 3.12 -3.46
CA ALA A 27 -5.17 4.51 -2.99
C ALA A 27 -3.92 5.35 -3.25
N PHE A 28 -2.73 4.83 -2.95
CA PHE A 28 -1.48 5.52 -3.24
C PHE A 28 -1.20 5.63 -4.74
N GLY A 29 -1.52 4.61 -5.54
CA GLY A 29 -1.42 4.68 -6.99
C GLY A 29 -2.28 5.81 -7.58
N GLN A 30 -3.53 5.93 -7.13
CA GLN A 30 -4.40 7.04 -7.55
C GLN A 30 -3.90 8.40 -7.08
N LEU A 31 -3.45 8.52 -5.83
CA LEU A 31 -2.90 9.75 -5.28
C LEU A 31 -1.69 10.23 -6.10
N LYS A 32 -0.74 9.32 -6.36
CA LYS A 32 0.48 9.62 -7.10
C LYS A 32 0.22 9.89 -8.59
N GLY A 33 -0.72 9.16 -9.20
CA GLY A 33 -1.14 9.36 -10.59
C GLY A 33 -1.78 10.74 -10.80
N ARG A 34 -2.65 11.17 -9.88
CA ARG A 34 -3.25 12.51 -9.90
C ARG A 34 -2.22 13.60 -9.59
N PHE A 35 -1.46 13.45 -8.50
CA PHE A 35 -0.49 14.43 -8.05
C PHE A 35 0.93 14.01 -8.43
N ARG A 36 1.22 13.97 -9.74
CA ARG A 36 2.55 13.54 -10.26
C ARG A 36 3.73 14.28 -9.64
N ARG A 37 3.53 15.50 -9.13
CA ARG A 37 4.56 16.25 -8.40
C ARG A 37 5.11 15.50 -7.18
N LEU A 38 4.30 14.62 -6.57
CA LEU A 38 4.73 13.74 -5.47
C LEU A 38 5.86 12.77 -5.88
N MET A 39 6.01 12.50 -7.18
CA MET A 39 7.04 11.61 -7.72
C MET A 39 8.35 12.34 -8.04
N TYR A 40 8.34 13.68 -8.10
CA TYR A 40 9.45 14.49 -8.61
C TYR A 40 9.79 15.63 -7.64
N PHE A 41 10.04 15.26 -6.39
CA PHE A 41 10.44 16.18 -5.35
C PHE A 41 11.92 16.56 -5.49
N ASN A 42 12.20 17.63 -6.24
CA ASN A 42 13.46 18.37 -6.14
C ASN A 42 13.36 19.35 -4.97
N VAL A 43 13.22 18.84 -3.74
CA VAL A 43 13.10 19.71 -2.55
C VAL A 43 14.47 19.95 -1.98
N GLU A 44 14.94 21.19 -2.06
CA GLU A 44 16.07 21.68 -1.28
C GLU A 44 15.78 21.63 0.24
N ARG A 45 14.51 21.43 0.62
CA ARG A 45 13.99 21.48 1.99
C ARG A 45 13.04 20.29 2.26
N ILE A 46 13.60 19.15 2.64
CA ILE A 46 12.87 17.91 2.96
C ILE A 46 11.82 18.13 4.08
N GLU A 47 12.02 19.12 4.94
CA GLU A 47 11.11 19.51 6.03
C GLU A 47 9.66 19.82 5.56
N TYR A 48 9.46 20.25 4.32
CA TYR A 48 8.12 20.52 3.78
C TYR A 48 7.44 19.31 3.14
N LEU A 49 8.17 18.20 2.95
CA LEU A 49 7.63 17.00 2.31
C LEU A 49 6.34 16.48 2.98
N PRO A 50 6.23 16.43 4.33
CA PRO A 50 4.99 16.02 4.99
C PRO A 50 3.81 16.93 4.67
N LEU A 51 4.05 18.25 4.56
CA LEU A 51 2.99 19.22 4.24
C LEU A 51 2.49 19.06 2.81
N TYR A 52 3.39 18.80 1.85
CA TYR A 52 3.00 18.52 0.47
C TYR A 52 2.17 17.22 0.36
N ILE A 53 2.60 16.16 1.06
CA ILE A 53 1.86 14.88 1.09
C ILE A 53 0.48 15.09 1.70
N LEU A 54 0.41 15.79 2.84
CA LEU A 54 -0.86 16.06 3.51
C LEU A 54 -1.81 16.87 2.62
N GLY A 55 -1.31 17.93 1.98
CA GLY A 55 -2.08 18.74 1.04
C GLY A 55 -2.63 17.92 -0.13
N ALA A 56 -1.80 17.05 -0.71
CA ALA A 56 -2.24 16.13 -1.77
C ALA A 56 -3.33 15.17 -1.28
N CYS A 57 -3.21 14.60 -0.07
CA CYS A 57 -4.26 13.74 0.51
C CYS A 57 -5.58 14.48 0.71
N VAL A 58 -5.54 15.73 1.22
CA VAL A 58 -6.74 16.55 1.41
C VAL A 58 -7.42 16.83 0.07
N LEU A 59 -6.66 17.29 -0.92
CA LEU A 59 -7.18 17.57 -2.26
C LEU A 59 -7.71 16.30 -2.94
N HIS A 60 -7.03 15.16 -2.79
CA HIS A 60 -7.47 13.87 -3.30
C HIS A 60 -8.84 13.48 -2.74
N ASN A 61 -9.02 13.61 -1.42
CA ASN A 61 -10.28 13.31 -0.75
C ASN A 61 -11.42 14.22 -1.21
N ILE A 62 -11.13 15.50 -1.50
CA ILE A 62 -12.12 16.42 -2.09
C ILE A 62 -12.54 15.92 -3.47
N CYS A 63 -11.60 15.57 -4.35
CA CYS A 63 -11.94 15.03 -5.67
C CYS A 63 -12.76 13.73 -5.58
N ILE A 64 -12.42 12.80 -4.67
CA ILE A 64 -13.23 11.59 -4.43
C ILE A 64 -14.68 11.96 -4.08
N LYS A 65 -14.86 12.95 -3.20
CA LYS A 65 -16.21 13.42 -2.81
C LYS A 65 -16.99 14.05 -3.96
N GLN A 66 -16.29 14.56 -4.97
CA GLN A 66 -16.89 15.14 -6.17
C GLN A 66 -17.04 14.12 -7.31
N GLU A 67 -16.77 12.83 -7.06
CA GLU A 67 -16.73 11.78 -8.07
C GLU A 67 -15.78 12.09 -9.24
N ASP A 68 -14.80 12.97 -9.01
CA ASP A 68 -13.69 13.21 -9.90
C ASP A 68 -12.69 12.08 -9.67
N PHE A 69 -12.64 11.16 -10.62
CA PHE A 69 -11.70 10.05 -10.67
C PHE A 69 -10.74 10.25 -11.85
N VAL A 70 -9.44 10.13 -11.59
CA VAL A 70 -8.40 10.16 -12.61
C VAL A 70 -7.96 8.72 -12.86
N GLU A 71 -7.79 8.34 -14.12
CA GLU A 71 -7.22 7.04 -14.48
C GLU A 71 -5.83 6.89 -13.86
N ALA A 72 -5.58 5.77 -13.20
CA ALA A 72 -4.30 5.49 -12.60
C ALA A 72 -3.24 5.37 -13.72
N THR A 73 -2.43 6.41 -13.89
CA THR A 73 -1.25 6.33 -14.76
C THR A 73 -0.21 5.46 -14.07
N LYS A 74 0.27 4.41 -14.76
CA LYS A 74 1.40 3.61 -14.27
C LYS A 74 2.59 4.53 -14.00
N ASP A 75 3.14 4.45 -12.79
CA ASP A 75 4.41 5.11 -12.48
C ASP A 75 5.50 4.44 -13.33
N PRO A 76 6.25 5.18 -14.17
CA PRO A 76 7.37 4.62 -14.92
C PRO A 76 8.46 4.00 -14.03
N ASN A 77 8.52 4.40 -12.74
CA ASN A 77 9.46 3.90 -11.76
C ASN A 77 8.87 2.82 -10.83
N GLU A 78 7.60 2.44 -10.99
CA GLU A 78 7.05 1.33 -10.22
C GLU A 78 7.70 0.02 -10.70
N PRO A 79 8.33 -0.76 -9.81
CA PRO A 79 8.80 -2.08 -10.18
C PRO A 79 7.60 -2.91 -10.64
N ASP A 80 7.79 -3.67 -11.74
CA ASP A 80 6.75 -4.58 -12.24
C ASP A 80 6.33 -5.47 -11.07
N SER A 81 5.07 -5.36 -10.66
CA SER A 81 4.52 -6.10 -9.53
C SER A 81 4.28 -7.55 -9.93
N GLN A 82 5.31 -8.23 -10.39
CA GLN A 82 5.39 -9.67 -10.30
C GLN A 82 5.40 -9.94 -8.80
N ARG A 83 4.38 -10.65 -8.34
CA ARG A 83 4.42 -11.26 -7.01
C ARG A 83 5.53 -12.30 -7.10
N ASP A 84 6.77 -11.86 -6.89
CA ASP A 84 7.86 -12.77 -6.59
C ASP A 84 7.33 -13.66 -5.45
N GLU A 85 7.49 -14.97 -5.61
CA GLU A 85 7.23 -15.92 -4.53
C GLU A 85 8.30 -15.70 -3.45
N ASP A 86 8.23 -14.55 -2.79
CA ASP A 86 9.13 -14.17 -1.73
C ASP A 86 8.92 -15.18 -0.60
N GLU A 87 9.96 -15.95 -0.31
CA GLU A 87 10.08 -16.69 0.93
C GLU A 87 9.76 -15.72 2.07
N GLU A 88 8.68 -15.99 2.80
CA GLU A 88 8.27 -15.07 3.85
C GLU A 88 9.43 -14.95 4.85
N PRO A 89 9.96 -13.73 5.09
CA PRO A 89 11.05 -13.58 6.03
C PRO A 89 10.62 -14.09 7.40
N VAL A 90 11.49 -14.85 8.07
CA VAL A 90 11.22 -15.52 9.36
C VAL A 90 10.61 -14.56 10.39
N THR A 91 11.00 -13.28 10.36
CA THR A 91 10.46 -12.23 11.22
C THR A 91 8.99 -11.88 10.95
N ALA A 92 8.54 -11.93 9.69
CA ALA A 92 7.14 -11.75 9.33
C ALA A 92 6.29 -12.96 9.75
N ALA A 93 6.81 -14.17 9.57
CA ALA A 93 6.16 -15.40 10.03
C ALA A 93 5.91 -15.39 11.55
N HIS A 94 6.94 -15.04 12.34
CA HIS A 94 6.80 -14.92 13.80
C HIS A 94 5.79 -13.86 14.22
N LYS A 95 5.75 -12.70 13.54
CA LYS A 95 4.76 -11.64 13.82
C LYS A 95 3.34 -12.11 13.52
N ARG A 96 3.13 -12.76 12.38
CA ARG A 96 1.85 -13.36 12.01
C ARG A 96 1.40 -14.34 13.08
N ASP A 97 2.29 -15.24 13.51
CA ASP A 97 1.95 -16.29 14.48
C ASP A 97 1.60 -15.72 15.85
N TYR A 98 2.37 -14.73 16.31
CA TYR A 98 2.06 -13.98 17.52
C TYR A 98 0.69 -13.29 17.45
N ILE A 99 0.39 -12.60 16.34
CA ILE A 99 -0.91 -11.93 16.16
C ILE A 99 -2.04 -12.96 16.11
N CYS A 100 -1.88 -14.07 15.38
CA CYS A 100 -2.89 -15.12 15.28
C CYS A 100 -3.14 -15.84 16.62
N GLY A 101 -2.13 -15.92 17.49
CA GLY A 101 -2.21 -16.49 18.83
C GLY A 101 -2.79 -15.55 19.89
N THR A 102 -2.78 -14.23 19.65
CA THR A 102 -3.29 -13.21 20.58
C THR A 102 -4.70 -12.72 20.23
N LEU A 103 -5.18 -13.00 19.01
CA LEU A 103 -6.56 -12.73 18.61
C LEU A 103 -7.52 -13.77 19.23
N PRO A 104 -8.66 -13.33 19.80
CA PRO A 104 -9.65 -14.21 20.43
C PRO A 104 -10.17 -15.30 19.46
#